data_AF-A0A7S2V8A6-F1
#
_entry.id   AF-A0A7S2V8A6-F1
#
_cell.length_a   1.000
_cell.length_b   1.000
_cell.length_c   1.000
_cell.angle_alpha   90.00
_cell.angle_beta   90.00
_cell.angle_gamma   90.00
#
_symmetry.space_group_name_H-M   'P 1'
#
loop_
_entity.id
_entity.type
_entity.pdbx_description
1 polymer ?
#
loop_
_entity_poly.entity_id
_entity_poly.type
_entity_poly.pdbx_seq_one_letter_code
_entity_poly.pdbx_strand_id
1 'polypeptide(L)'
;NKTGKWVPFSFVRLLCIVKTHYVWMISFAVVYHAVMATDFYPFPTNVEANQVLVSFDVGHLYNTFVQAVMMNMTLSLSLSGVSALASIMTGVEFDDRVTNFPLFLADSPSDFWGRRWNNLIHVDLKRGIYKPVRSYTNNRTVASVSAFVVSGVLHEYVWKVLFFATTAQASEISGVDSCCPTCYCDTWVGKQLVFFGWNGVLIGLEYVVGDQLSVLTGHLPSLLRSHLVVLLSLPVGHLFTADITKAKYFQGLAQALPLIEVTKR
;
A
#
# COMPACT_ATOMS: atom_id res chain seq x y z
N ASN A 1 -2.96 9.10 -24.27
CA ASN A 1 -4.10 9.20 -25.20
C ASN A 1 -5.05 10.30 -24.76
N LYS A 2 -5.21 11.33 -25.59
CA LYS A 2 -6.16 12.46 -25.41
C LYS A 2 -7.52 12.21 -26.08
N THR A 3 -7.75 11.01 -26.59
CA THR A 3 -9.02 10.56 -27.13
C THR A 3 -9.63 9.64 -26.07
N GLY A 4 -10.76 10.00 -25.48
CA GLY A 4 -11.52 9.14 -24.54
C GLY A 4 -12.15 7.92 -25.23
N LYS A 5 -11.43 7.29 -26.17
CA LYS A 5 -11.85 6.10 -26.87
C LYS A 5 -11.42 4.88 -26.06
N TRP A 6 -12.38 4.02 -25.77
CA TRP A 6 -12.15 2.71 -25.18
C TRP A 6 -11.21 1.91 -26.08
N VAL A 7 -10.25 1.21 -25.45
CA VAL A 7 -9.39 0.26 -26.14
C VAL A 7 -10.13 -1.07 -26.16
N PRO A 8 -10.42 -1.66 -27.34
CA PRO A 8 -11.13 -2.92 -27.41
C PRO A 8 -10.29 -4.04 -26.81
N PHE A 9 -10.96 -5.03 -26.23
CA PHE A 9 -10.30 -6.22 -25.70
C PHE A 9 -9.37 -6.89 -26.73
N SER A 10 -8.19 -7.27 -26.26
CA SER A 10 -7.21 -8.03 -27.03
C SER A 10 -6.83 -9.29 -26.28
N PHE A 11 -6.95 -10.44 -26.94
CA PHE A 11 -6.56 -11.72 -26.35
C PHE A 11 -5.07 -11.76 -26.00
N VAL A 12 -4.21 -11.14 -26.81
CA VAL A 12 -2.77 -11.01 -26.53
C VAL A 12 -2.55 -10.25 -25.23
N ARG A 13 -3.30 -9.16 -25.03
CA ARG A 13 -3.20 -8.37 -23.80
C ARG A 13 -3.69 -9.16 -22.59
N LEU A 14 -4.80 -9.89 -22.72
CA LEU A 14 -5.31 -10.75 -21.66
C LEU A 14 -4.25 -11.77 -21.23
N LEU A 15 -3.58 -12.43 -22.19
CA LEU A 15 -2.49 -13.36 -21.87
C LEU A 15 -1.33 -12.69 -21.12
N CYS A 16 -1.00 -11.43 -21.45
CA CYS A 16 0.00 -10.66 -20.69
C CYS A 16 -0.45 -10.37 -19.26
N ILE A 17 -1.71 -9.99 -19.05
CA ILE A 17 -2.27 -9.74 -17.72
C ILE A 17 -2.26 -11.04 -16.90
N VAL A 18 -2.74 -12.14 -17.49
CA VAL A 18 -2.75 -13.46 -16.86
C VAL A 18 -1.33 -13.89 -16.49
N LYS A 19 -0.36 -13.78 -17.40
CA LYS A 19 1.05 -14.07 -17.11
C LYS A 19 1.55 -13.25 -15.92
N THR A 20 1.26 -11.95 -15.90
CA THR A 20 1.68 -11.03 -14.82
C THR A 20 1.04 -11.43 -13.50
N HIS A 21 -0.25 -11.79 -13.51
CA HIS A 21 -0.97 -12.28 -12.34
C HIS A 21 -0.34 -13.55 -11.76
N TYR A 22 0.00 -14.54 -12.60
CA TYR A 22 0.69 -15.75 -12.16
C TYR A 22 2.08 -15.47 -11.58
N VAL A 23 2.85 -14.52 -12.15
CA VAL A 23 4.15 -14.11 -11.60
C VAL A 23 3.98 -13.52 -10.20
N TRP A 24 2.99 -12.64 -10.00
CA TRP A 24 2.70 -12.07 -8.68
C TRP A 24 2.21 -13.13 -7.69
N MET A 25 1.41 -14.10 -8.15
CA MET A 25 0.92 -15.19 -7.31
C MET A 25 2.07 -16.05 -6.78
N ILE A 26 3.00 -16.46 -7.65
CA ILE A 26 4.17 -17.25 -7.26
C ILE A 26 5.07 -16.43 -6.33
N SER A 27 5.32 -15.16 -6.67
CA SER A 27 6.15 -14.27 -5.86
C SER A 27 5.56 -14.07 -4.46
N PHE A 28 4.24 -13.81 -4.37
CA PHE A 28 3.52 -13.70 -3.12
C PHE A 28 3.61 -14.99 -2.32
N ALA A 29 3.36 -16.16 -2.93
CA ALA A 29 3.43 -17.44 -2.24
C ALA A 29 4.81 -17.69 -1.63
N VAL A 30 5.90 -17.45 -2.37
CA VAL A 30 7.27 -17.63 -1.87
C VAL A 30 7.56 -16.69 -0.70
N VAL A 31 7.28 -15.39 -0.85
CA VAL A 31 7.57 -14.41 0.20
C VAL A 31 6.68 -14.64 1.42
N TYR A 32 5.40 -14.92 1.23
CA TYR A 32 4.45 -15.24 2.30
C TYR A 32 4.97 -16.38 3.18
N HIS A 33 5.40 -17.50 2.60
CA HIS A 33 5.93 -18.63 3.39
C HIS A 33 7.23 -18.27 4.13
N ALA A 34 8.06 -17.41 3.57
CA ALA A 34 9.29 -16.97 4.23
C ALA A 34 9.01 -16.11 5.48
N VAL A 35 7.94 -15.31 5.48
CA VAL A 35 7.67 -14.33 6.54
C VAL A 35 6.56 -14.75 7.50
N MET A 36 5.67 -15.67 7.10
CA MET A 36 4.53 -16.10 7.92
C MET A 36 4.97 -16.77 9.23
N ALA A 37 6.14 -17.42 9.27
CA ALA A 37 6.67 -18.05 10.47
C ALA A 37 7.00 -17.05 11.59
N THR A 38 7.10 -15.76 11.24
CA THR A 38 7.40 -14.65 12.16
C THR A 38 6.21 -13.71 12.33
N ASP A 39 5.01 -14.12 11.89
CA ASP A 39 3.82 -13.26 11.85
C ASP A 39 4.09 -11.89 11.19
N PHE A 40 4.96 -11.87 10.16
CA PHE A 40 5.38 -10.65 9.45
C PHE A 40 6.17 -9.65 10.30
N TYR A 41 6.77 -10.08 11.41
CA TYR A 41 7.72 -9.34 12.25
C TYR A 41 9.04 -10.12 12.44
N PRO A 42 9.86 -10.28 11.37
CA PRO A 42 11.10 -11.05 11.45
C PRO A 42 12.19 -10.44 12.35
N PHE A 43 12.08 -9.16 12.72
CA PHE A 43 13.03 -8.45 13.56
C PHE A 43 12.39 -8.05 14.90
N PRO A 44 13.14 -8.05 16.02
CA PRO A 44 12.62 -7.57 17.30
C PRO A 44 12.31 -6.07 17.21
N THR A 45 11.18 -5.65 17.76
CA THR A 45 10.78 -4.24 17.84
C THR A 45 10.01 -3.98 19.13
N ASN A 46 10.22 -2.81 19.73
CA ASN A 46 9.46 -2.34 20.90
C ASN A 46 8.31 -1.40 20.49
N VAL A 47 8.09 -1.18 19.19
CA VAL A 47 7.06 -0.27 18.68
C VAL A 47 5.73 -1.00 18.65
N GLU A 48 4.76 -0.49 19.42
CA GLU A 48 3.41 -1.03 19.39
C GLU A 48 2.64 -0.54 18.15
N ALA A 49 1.72 -1.38 17.65
CA ALA A 49 0.92 -1.07 16.46
C ALA A 49 0.11 0.24 16.55
N ASN A 50 -0.28 0.65 17.75
CA ASN A 50 -1.15 1.80 17.99
C ASN A 50 -0.40 3.05 18.44
N GLN A 51 0.92 2.93 18.63
CA GLN A 51 1.74 4.03 19.07
C GLN A 51 1.71 5.14 18.02
N VAL A 52 1.50 6.40 18.43
CA VAL A 52 1.45 7.54 17.48
C VAL A 52 2.87 7.98 17.06
N LEU A 53 3.89 7.54 17.80
CA LEU A 53 5.24 8.05 17.70
C LEU A 53 5.97 7.53 16.46
N VAL A 54 6.64 8.45 15.77
CA VAL A 54 7.63 8.16 14.73
C VAL A 54 8.76 7.34 15.34
N SER A 55 9.05 6.16 14.78
CA SER A 55 10.16 5.32 15.25
C SER A 55 11.17 5.05 14.15
N PHE A 56 12.44 5.29 14.43
CA PHE A 56 13.57 4.95 13.57
C PHE A 56 14.31 3.69 14.03
N ASP A 57 13.70 2.90 14.93
CA ASP A 57 14.24 1.61 15.32
C ASP A 57 14.42 0.72 14.10
N VAL A 58 15.60 0.09 13.99
CA VAL A 58 15.97 -0.68 12.80
C VAL A 58 15.03 -1.88 12.62
N GLY A 59 14.68 -2.57 13.71
CA GLY A 59 13.76 -3.70 13.64
C GLY A 59 12.37 -3.28 13.19
N HIS A 60 11.86 -2.17 13.74
CA HIS A 60 10.61 -1.54 13.30
C HIS A 60 10.60 -1.19 11.80
N LEU A 61 11.64 -0.51 11.31
CA LEU A 61 11.73 -0.10 9.90
C LEU A 61 11.75 -1.30 8.95
N TYR A 62 12.49 -2.35 9.28
CA TYR A 62 12.54 -3.54 8.42
C TYR A 62 11.30 -4.42 8.52
N ASN A 63 10.64 -4.49 9.69
CA ASN A 63 9.33 -5.16 9.81
C ASN A 63 8.27 -4.46 8.94
N THR A 64 8.17 -3.14 9.03
CA THR A 64 7.25 -2.37 8.18
C THR A 64 7.63 -2.43 6.70
N PHE A 65 8.92 -2.54 6.37
CA PHE A 65 9.37 -2.77 4.99
C PHE A 65 8.88 -4.11 4.45
N VAL A 66 9.02 -5.20 5.23
CA VAL A 66 8.50 -6.53 4.86
C VAL A 66 6.99 -6.47 4.64
N GLN A 67 6.26 -5.79 5.52
CA GLN A 67 4.81 -5.62 5.38
C GLN A 67 4.44 -4.76 4.16
N ALA A 68 5.24 -3.75 3.83
CA ALA A 68 5.06 -2.94 2.62
C ALA A 68 5.33 -3.78 1.34
N VAL A 69 6.31 -4.69 1.36
CA VAL A 69 6.54 -5.67 0.28
C VAL A 69 5.31 -6.56 0.10
N MET A 70 4.81 -7.13 1.20
CA MET A 70 3.61 -7.96 1.17
C MET A 70 2.40 -7.19 0.63
N MET A 71 2.20 -5.96 1.07
CA MET A 71 1.12 -5.10 0.58
C MET A 71 1.26 -4.78 -0.92
N ASN A 72 2.47 -4.45 -1.38
CA ASN A 72 2.72 -4.22 -2.81
C ASN A 72 2.40 -5.47 -3.65
N MET A 73 2.80 -6.65 -3.17
CA MET A 73 2.51 -7.91 -3.85
C MET A 73 1.01 -8.20 -3.87
N THR A 74 0.31 -8.04 -2.75
CA THR A 74 -1.15 -8.20 -2.67
C THR A 74 -1.86 -7.25 -3.63
N LEU A 75 -1.52 -5.95 -3.61
CA LEU A 75 -2.14 -4.96 -4.47
C LEU A 75 -1.96 -5.32 -5.95
N SER A 76 -0.74 -5.74 -6.33
CA SER A 76 -0.41 -6.10 -7.71
C SER A 76 -1.09 -7.40 -8.15
N LEU A 77 -1.19 -8.38 -7.24
CA LEU A 77 -1.90 -9.64 -7.47
C LEU A 77 -3.41 -9.41 -7.64
N SER A 78 -4.06 -8.74 -6.68
CA SER A 78 -5.51 -8.55 -6.67
C SER A 78 -5.98 -7.72 -7.86
N LEU A 79 -5.32 -6.59 -8.15
CA LEU A 79 -5.79 -5.70 -9.20
C LEU A 79 -5.49 -6.18 -10.61
N SER A 80 -4.41 -6.96 -10.83
CA SER A 80 -4.21 -7.64 -12.10
C SER A 80 -5.33 -8.67 -12.38
N GLY A 81 -5.77 -9.39 -11.35
CA GLY A 81 -6.90 -10.32 -11.44
C GLY A 81 -8.22 -9.61 -11.74
N VAL A 82 -8.53 -8.53 -11.01
CA VAL A 82 -9.72 -7.70 -11.25
C VAL A 82 -9.70 -7.09 -12.65
N SER A 83 -8.56 -6.59 -13.11
CA SER A 83 -8.40 -6.02 -14.46
C SER A 83 -8.64 -7.07 -15.55
N ALA A 84 -8.13 -8.30 -15.39
CA ALA A 84 -8.40 -9.40 -16.32
C ALA A 84 -9.90 -9.74 -16.38
N LEU A 85 -10.54 -9.91 -15.22
CA LEU A 85 -11.97 -10.23 -15.14
C LEU A 85 -12.84 -9.12 -15.73
N ALA A 86 -12.58 -7.86 -15.36
CA ALA A 86 -13.29 -6.71 -15.90
C ALA A 86 -13.12 -6.62 -17.42
N SER A 87 -11.91 -6.92 -17.93
CA SER A 87 -11.65 -6.88 -19.37
C SER A 87 -12.42 -7.96 -20.15
N ILE A 88 -12.52 -9.17 -19.59
CA ILE A 88 -13.31 -10.26 -20.17
C ILE A 88 -14.80 -9.90 -20.17
N MET A 89 -15.32 -9.39 -19.05
CA MET A 89 -16.75 -9.13 -18.88
C MET A 89 -17.25 -7.97 -19.73
N THR A 90 -16.43 -6.95 -19.94
CA THR A 90 -16.83 -5.73 -20.65
C THR A 90 -16.40 -5.71 -22.11
N GLY A 91 -15.47 -6.56 -22.52
CA GLY A 91 -14.85 -6.49 -23.84
C GLY A 91 -13.95 -5.25 -24.03
N VAL A 92 -13.53 -4.60 -22.95
CA VAL A 92 -12.68 -3.41 -22.94
C VAL A 92 -11.37 -3.71 -22.22
N GLU A 93 -10.25 -3.18 -22.71
CA GLU A 93 -8.97 -3.31 -22.01
C GLU A 93 -8.89 -2.37 -20.80
N PHE A 94 -8.69 -2.95 -19.61
CA PHE A 94 -8.38 -2.23 -18.38
C PHE A 94 -6.86 -2.14 -18.17
N ASP A 95 -6.41 -1.03 -17.56
CA ASP A 95 -5.01 -0.88 -17.17
C ASP A 95 -4.70 -1.81 -16.00
N ASP A 96 -3.64 -2.61 -16.12
CA ASP A 96 -3.14 -3.55 -15.12
C ASP A 96 -1.89 -3.02 -14.38
N ARG A 97 -1.36 -1.85 -14.78
CA ARG A 97 -0.11 -1.27 -14.25
C ARG A 97 -0.34 -0.44 -12.99
N VAL A 98 -0.83 -1.12 -11.96
CA VAL A 98 -1.11 -0.47 -10.67
C VAL A 98 0.16 -0.06 -9.96
N THR A 99 1.18 -0.90 -9.99
CA THR A 99 2.47 -0.62 -9.36
C THR A 99 3.60 -0.76 -10.39
N ASN A 100 4.68 -0.02 -10.21
CA ASN A 100 5.89 -0.12 -11.04
C ASN A 100 7.15 -0.27 -10.18
N PHE A 101 7.23 -1.43 -9.51
CA PHE A 101 8.30 -1.79 -8.57
C PHE A 101 8.69 -0.64 -7.62
N PRO A 102 7.72 -0.05 -6.89
CA PRO A 102 7.92 1.17 -6.12
C PRO A 102 8.99 1.00 -5.03
N LEU A 103 9.15 -0.20 -4.48
CA LEU A 103 10.11 -0.46 -3.40
C LEU A 103 11.57 -0.56 -3.88
N PHE A 104 11.78 -0.79 -5.18
CA PHE A 104 13.12 -1.10 -5.73
C PHE A 104 13.62 -0.07 -6.75
N LEU A 105 12.72 0.75 -7.31
CA LEU A 105 13.03 1.67 -8.40
C LEU A 105 12.63 3.14 -8.12
N ALA A 106 12.11 3.48 -6.93
CA ALA A 106 11.73 4.85 -6.64
C ALA A 106 12.98 5.74 -6.45
N ASP A 107 13.05 6.85 -7.17
CA ASP A 107 14.18 7.78 -7.04
C ASP A 107 13.93 8.85 -5.97
N SER A 108 12.67 9.12 -5.63
CA SER A 108 12.27 10.10 -4.62
C SER A 108 10.88 9.81 -4.03
N PRO A 109 10.50 10.43 -2.89
CA PRO A 109 9.15 10.27 -2.33
C PRO A 109 8.02 10.63 -3.32
N SER A 110 8.20 11.71 -4.09
CA SER A 110 7.23 12.12 -5.10
C SER A 110 7.17 11.15 -6.31
N ASP A 111 8.28 10.50 -6.67
CA ASP A 111 8.30 9.45 -7.67
C ASP A 111 7.59 8.17 -7.18
N PHE A 112 7.83 7.80 -5.91
CA PHE A 112 7.15 6.68 -5.25
C PHE A 112 5.63 6.87 -5.28
N TRP A 113 5.11 7.93 -4.66
CA TRP A 113 3.68 8.19 -4.51
C TRP A 113 3.00 8.73 -5.78
N GLY A 114 3.77 9.30 -6.70
CA GLY A 114 3.25 9.96 -7.89
C GLY A 114 3.20 9.11 -9.14
N ARG A 115 4.03 8.07 -9.25
CA ARG A 115 4.22 7.32 -10.50
C ARG A 115 4.38 5.81 -10.36
N ARG A 116 4.68 5.32 -9.15
CA ARG A 116 5.05 3.92 -8.96
C ARG A 116 4.14 3.17 -8.00
N TRP A 117 3.58 3.87 -7.01
CA TRP A 117 2.65 3.30 -6.05
C TRP A 117 1.21 3.60 -6.46
N ASN A 118 0.42 2.55 -6.63
CA ASN A 118 -1.03 2.62 -6.86
C ASN A 118 -1.48 3.71 -7.86
N ASN A 119 -1.00 3.59 -9.10
CA ASN A 119 -1.25 4.57 -10.16
C ASN A 119 -2.74 4.78 -10.46
N LEU A 120 -3.57 3.76 -10.25
CA LEU A 120 -5.02 3.86 -10.39
C LEU A 120 -5.57 4.95 -9.46
N ILE A 121 -5.31 4.81 -8.15
CA ILE A 121 -5.75 5.77 -7.14
C ILE A 121 -5.05 7.12 -7.31
N HIS A 122 -3.78 7.14 -7.74
CA HIS A 122 -3.11 8.40 -8.06
C HIS A 122 -3.86 9.20 -9.13
N VAL A 123 -4.28 8.55 -10.23
CA VAL A 123 -5.02 9.21 -11.32
C VAL A 123 -6.37 9.71 -10.82
N ASP A 124 -7.06 8.93 -10.01
CA ASP A 124 -8.37 9.30 -9.46
C ASP A 124 -8.26 10.49 -8.52
N LEU A 125 -7.34 10.49 -7.56
CA LEU A 125 -7.10 11.63 -6.68
C LEU A 125 -6.62 12.87 -7.46
N LYS A 126 -5.80 12.68 -8.50
CA LYS A 126 -5.32 13.78 -9.34
C LYS A 126 -6.46 14.46 -10.09
N ARG A 127 -7.41 13.68 -10.63
CA ARG A 127 -8.54 14.19 -11.42
C ARG A 127 -9.71 14.64 -10.55
N GLY A 128 -10.01 13.90 -9.49
CA GLY A 128 -11.14 14.15 -8.60
C GLY A 128 -10.89 15.21 -7.54
N ILE A 129 -9.65 15.34 -7.04
CA ILE A 129 -9.32 16.25 -5.93
C ILE A 129 -8.30 17.31 -6.35
N TYR A 130 -7.11 16.90 -6.77
CA TYR A 130 -6.00 17.85 -6.98
C TYR A 130 -6.32 18.88 -8.06
N LYS A 131 -6.76 18.47 -9.25
CA LYS A 131 -7.05 19.39 -10.35
C LYS A 131 -8.20 20.36 -10.02
N PRO A 132 -9.36 19.91 -9.51
CA PRO A 132 -10.43 20.81 -9.09
C PRO A 132 -9.99 21.81 -8.02
N VAL A 133 -9.34 21.35 -6.94
CA VAL A 133 -8.87 22.24 -5.88
C VAL A 133 -7.84 23.25 -6.42
N ARG A 134 -6.93 22.81 -7.30
CA ARG A 134 -5.96 23.69 -7.95
C ARG A 134 -6.64 24.75 -8.82
N SER A 135 -7.72 24.41 -9.54
CA SER A 135 -8.46 25.39 -10.34
C SER A 135 -9.21 26.42 -9.50
N TYR A 136 -9.74 26.03 -8.33
CA TYR A 136 -10.46 26.96 -7.45
C TYR A 136 -9.53 27.85 -6.63
N THR A 137 -8.42 27.30 -6.14
CA THR A 137 -7.53 28.00 -5.18
C THR A 137 -6.32 28.67 -5.85
N ASN A 138 -6.02 28.28 -7.10
CA ASN A 138 -4.76 28.59 -7.80
C ASN A 138 -3.49 28.31 -6.95
N ASN A 139 -3.58 27.42 -5.95
CA ASN A 139 -2.50 27.09 -5.02
C ASN A 139 -2.16 25.58 -5.07
N ARG A 140 -0.88 25.27 -5.32
CA ARG A 140 -0.40 23.91 -5.59
C ARG A 140 -0.31 23.15 -4.28
N THR A 141 0.17 23.82 -3.25
CA THR A 141 0.29 23.28 -1.90
C THR A 141 -1.09 22.91 -1.36
N VAL A 142 -2.07 23.81 -1.49
CA VAL A 142 -3.45 23.53 -1.05
C VAL A 142 -4.05 22.33 -1.78
N ALA A 143 -3.85 22.25 -3.10
CA ALA A 143 -4.30 21.10 -3.90
C ALA A 143 -3.62 19.78 -3.50
N SER A 144 -2.31 19.79 -3.26
CA SER A 144 -1.57 18.62 -2.79
C SER A 144 -2.04 18.18 -1.41
N VAL A 145 -2.10 19.11 -0.44
CA VAL A 145 -2.57 18.83 0.93
C VAL A 145 -3.97 18.25 0.90
N SER A 146 -4.87 18.82 0.11
CA SER A 146 -6.24 18.32 -0.03
C SER A 146 -6.27 16.88 -0.55
N ALA A 147 -5.43 16.53 -1.53
CA ALA A 147 -5.34 15.17 -2.04
C ALA A 147 -4.81 14.17 -0.98
N PHE A 148 -3.82 14.55 -0.18
CA PHE A 148 -3.31 13.72 0.92
C PHE A 148 -4.34 13.54 2.05
N VAL A 149 -5.04 14.62 2.43
CA VAL A 149 -6.10 14.55 3.44
C VAL A 149 -7.23 13.64 2.98
N VAL A 150 -7.72 13.81 1.76
CA VAL A 150 -8.77 12.94 1.20
C VAL A 150 -8.30 11.49 1.11
N SER A 151 -7.06 11.24 0.70
CA SER A 151 -6.48 9.89 0.69
C SER A 151 -6.48 9.28 2.10
N GLY A 152 -6.03 10.02 3.11
CA GLY A 152 -6.01 9.56 4.50
C GLY A 152 -7.41 9.22 5.02
N VAL A 153 -8.39 10.09 4.78
CA VAL A 153 -9.80 9.86 5.16
C VAL A 153 -10.39 8.65 4.46
N LEU A 154 -10.11 8.45 3.17
CA LEU A 154 -10.57 7.26 2.45
C LEU A 154 -9.97 5.98 3.03
N HIS A 155 -8.68 5.99 3.42
CA HIS A 155 -8.06 4.83 4.05
C HIS A 155 -8.59 4.58 5.46
N GLU A 156 -8.88 5.62 6.25
CA GLU A 156 -9.59 5.47 7.53
C GLU A 156 -10.94 4.76 7.33
N TYR A 157 -11.71 5.18 6.32
CA TYR A 157 -12.98 4.56 6.00
C TYR A 157 -12.81 3.09 5.59
N VAL A 158 -11.87 2.79 4.69
CA VAL A 158 -11.61 1.42 4.22
C VAL A 158 -11.16 0.53 5.37
N TRP A 159 -10.25 0.99 6.22
CA TRP A 159 -9.78 0.20 7.37
C TRP A 159 -10.90 -0.07 8.35
N LYS A 160 -11.75 0.93 8.60
CA LYS A 160 -12.92 0.78 9.47
C LYS A 160 -13.92 -0.24 8.94
N VAL A 161 -14.13 -0.29 7.62
CA VAL A 161 -15.04 -1.26 7.01
C VAL A 161 -14.42 -2.66 6.96
N LEU A 162 -13.12 -2.79 6.69
CA LEU A 162 -12.47 -4.08 6.46
C LEU A 162 -12.00 -4.76 7.74
N PHE A 163 -11.51 -4.00 8.73
CA PHE A 163 -10.77 -4.56 9.85
C PHE A 163 -11.43 -4.33 11.21
N PHE A 164 -12.27 -3.30 11.36
CA PHE A 164 -12.78 -2.94 12.68
C PHE A 164 -14.10 -3.66 12.94
N ALA A 165 -14.12 -4.49 13.98
CA ALA A 165 -15.35 -5.03 14.54
C ALA A 165 -15.82 -4.11 15.67
N THR A 166 -17.09 -3.69 15.66
CA THR A 166 -17.66 -2.98 16.81
C THR A 166 -17.69 -3.89 18.03
N THR A 167 -17.64 -3.33 19.24
CA THR A 167 -17.79 -4.10 20.49
C THR A 167 -19.09 -4.90 20.52
N ALA A 168 -20.15 -4.38 19.90
CA ALA A 168 -21.41 -5.10 19.72
C ALA A 168 -21.27 -6.33 18.81
N GLN A 169 -20.61 -6.18 17.64
CA GLN A 169 -20.32 -7.32 16.75
C GLN A 169 -19.36 -8.32 17.39
N ALA A 170 -18.35 -7.85 18.13
CA ALA A 170 -17.42 -8.70 18.84
C ALA A 170 -18.10 -9.48 19.98
N SER A 171 -18.99 -8.84 20.73
CA SER A 171 -19.78 -9.48 21.80
C SER A 171 -20.78 -10.49 21.24
N GLU A 172 -21.43 -10.20 20.12
CA GLU A 172 -22.33 -11.15 19.44
C GLU A 172 -21.60 -12.39 18.89
N ILE A 173 -20.37 -12.21 18.36
CA ILE A 173 -19.56 -13.30 17.79
C ILE A 173 -18.90 -14.16 18.89
N SER A 174 -18.46 -13.55 20.00
CA SER A 174 -17.69 -14.27 21.03
C SER A 174 -18.44 -14.56 22.32
N GLY A 175 -19.62 -13.99 22.54
CA GLY A 175 -20.39 -14.12 23.78
C GLY A 175 -19.71 -13.47 24.99
N VAL A 176 -18.73 -12.60 24.78
CA VAL A 176 -18.00 -11.87 25.82
C VAL A 176 -18.15 -10.37 25.57
N ASP A 177 -18.42 -9.59 26.61
CA ASP A 177 -18.49 -8.11 26.56
C ASP A 177 -17.11 -7.44 26.35
N SER A 178 -16.21 -8.09 25.62
CA SER A 178 -14.86 -7.64 25.29
C SER A 178 -14.56 -7.87 23.80
N CYS A 179 -13.44 -7.33 23.31
CA CYS A 179 -13.00 -7.60 21.95
C CYS A 179 -12.85 -9.12 21.71
N CYS A 180 -13.38 -9.62 20.59
CA CYS A 180 -13.32 -11.04 20.29
C CYS A 180 -11.86 -11.46 19.96
N PRO A 181 -11.44 -12.71 20.24
CA PRO A 181 -10.04 -13.16 20.04
C PRO A 181 -9.52 -13.04 18.60
N THR A 182 -10.42 -12.97 17.63
CA THR A 182 -10.12 -12.84 16.20
C THR A 182 -10.43 -11.45 15.64
N CYS A 183 -10.93 -10.54 16.48
CA CYS A 183 -11.34 -9.19 16.11
C CYS A 183 -10.18 -8.21 16.35
N TYR A 184 -10.09 -7.17 15.52
CA TYR A 184 -9.18 -6.06 15.75
C TYR A 184 -9.93 -4.87 16.33
N CYS A 185 -9.86 -4.67 17.65
CA CYS A 185 -10.62 -3.63 18.34
C CYS A 185 -9.77 -2.49 18.94
N ASP A 186 -8.44 -2.63 19.02
CA ASP A 186 -7.57 -1.65 19.69
C ASP A 186 -7.17 -0.47 18.81
N THR A 187 -8.00 -0.11 17.84
CA THR A 187 -7.64 0.90 16.85
C THR A 187 -8.24 2.26 17.19
N TRP A 188 -7.53 3.33 16.82
CA TRP A 188 -7.99 4.70 16.98
C TRP A 188 -8.09 5.36 15.61
N VAL A 189 -9.01 6.32 15.49
CA VAL A 189 -9.29 7.02 14.22
C VAL A 189 -8.22 8.06 13.95
N GLY A 190 -7.58 7.99 12.79
CA GLY A 190 -6.61 8.99 12.31
C GLY A 190 -5.21 8.45 12.06
N LYS A 191 -4.94 7.17 12.32
CA LYS A 191 -3.68 6.49 11.98
C LYS A 191 -3.29 6.69 10.50
N GLN A 192 -4.23 6.45 9.59
CA GLN A 192 -4.01 6.58 8.16
C GLN A 192 -3.77 8.04 7.79
N LEU A 193 -4.50 8.98 8.40
CA LEU A 193 -4.28 10.39 8.19
C LEU A 193 -2.87 10.83 8.64
N VAL A 194 -2.38 10.33 9.77
CA VAL A 194 -1.01 10.59 10.23
C VAL A 194 0.03 9.96 9.29
N PHE A 195 -0.18 8.71 8.85
CA PHE A 195 0.70 8.04 7.89
C PHE A 195 0.82 8.83 6.57
N PHE A 196 -0.31 9.19 5.95
CA PHE A 196 -0.31 9.97 4.71
C PHE A 196 0.17 11.41 4.95
N GLY A 197 -0.08 11.99 6.13
CA GLY A 197 0.43 13.29 6.53
C GLY A 197 1.95 13.33 6.59
N TRP A 198 2.59 12.32 7.21
CA TRP A 198 4.05 12.15 7.22
C TRP A 198 4.63 12.10 5.81
N ASN A 199 4.05 11.27 4.94
CA ASN A 199 4.48 11.17 3.54
C ASN A 199 4.28 12.48 2.77
N GLY A 200 3.21 13.21 3.06
CA GLY A 200 2.99 14.57 2.54
C GLY A 200 4.08 15.55 2.98
N VAL A 201 4.53 15.49 4.24
CA VAL A 201 5.66 16.28 4.74
C VAL A 201 6.95 15.91 4.02
N LEU A 202 7.25 14.62 3.82
CA LEU A 202 8.45 14.20 3.08
C LEU A 202 8.49 14.75 1.65
N ILE A 203 7.36 14.71 0.93
CA ILE A 203 7.25 15.28 -0.42
C ILE A 203 7.34 16.81 -0.38
N GLY A 204 6.78 17.44 0.65
CA GLY A 204 6.94 18.88 0.89
C GLY A 204 8.41 19.26 1.09
N LEU A 205 9.15 18.49 1.91
CA LEU A 205 10.58 18.67 2.13
C LEU A 205 11.38 18.40 0.85
N GLU A 206 11.05 17.37 0.08
CA GLU A 206 11.64 17.13 -1.24
C GLU A 206 11.50 18.35 -2.16
N TYR A 207 10.38 19.07 -2.12
CA TYR A 207 10.22 20.28 -2.92
C TYR A 207 11.13 21.44 -2.46
N VAL A 208 11.51 21.48 -1.19
CA VAL A 208 12.35 22.54 -0.60
C VAL A 208 13.83 22.24 -0.73
N VAL A 209 14.25 20.99 -0.48
CA VAL A 209 15.67 20.59 -0.41
C VAL A 209 16.07 19.53 -1.44
N GLY A 210 15.15 19.10 -2.32
CA GLY A 210 15.35 17.99 -3.25
C GLY A 210 16.50 18.19 -4.22
N ASP A 211 16.72 19.42 -4.71
CA ASP A 211 17.83 19.72 -5.61
C ASP A 211 19.18 19.46 -4.93
N GLN A 212 19.33 19.86 -3.66
CA GLN A 212 20.54 19.63 -2.87
C GLN A 212 20.73 18.13 -2.59
N LEU A 213 19.64 17.44 -2.22
CA LEU A 213 19.68 16.02 -1.92
C LEU A 213 19.98 15.19 -3.16
N SER A 214 19.49 15.60 -4.33
CA SER A 214 19.70 14.89 -5.60
C SER A 214 21.17 14.86 -6.01
N VAL A 215 21.94 15.90 -5.70
CA VAL A 215 23.39 15.96 -5.93
C VAL A 215 24.11 14.94 -5.05
N LEU A 216 23.68 14.80 -3.79
CA LEU A 216 24.25 13.84 -2.86
C LEU A 216 23.89 12.39 -3.23
N THR A 217 22.62 12.14 -3.56
CA THR A 217 22.11 10.80 -3.88
C THR A 217 22.37 10.35 -5.32
N GLY A 218 22.85 11.25 -6.18
CA GLY A 218 23.11 10.99 -7.60
C GLY A 218 24.14 9.88 -7.84
N HIS A 219 25.09 9.71 -6.92
CA HIS A 219 26.15 8.69 -6.98
C HIS A 219 25.71 7.33 -6.43
N LEU A 220 24.56 7.26 -5.75
CA LEU A 220 24.07 6.00 -5.20
C LEU A 220 23.44 5.13 -6.30
N PRO A 221 23.69 3.81 -6.30
CA PRO A 221 22.93 2.84 -7.09
C PRO A 221 21.43 3.01 -6.88
N SER A 222 20.64 2.80 -7.95
CA SER A 222 19.17 2.98 -7.94
C SER A 222 18.48 2.18 -6.83
N LEU A 223 18.93 0.95 -6.58
CA LEU A 223 18.37 0.10 -5.53
C LEU A 223 18.58 0.70 -4.13
N LEU A 224 19.78 1.23 -3.85
CA LEU A 224 20.08 1.84 -2.55
C LEU A 224 19.31 3.15 -2.37
N ARG A 225 19.19 3.94 -3.43
CA ARG A 225 18.38 5.17 -3.42
C ARG A 225 16.91 4.86 -3.12
N SER A 226 16.33 3.89 -3.82
CA SER A 226 14.94 3.46 -3.59
C SER A 226 14.75 2.92 -2.18
N HIS A 227 15.69 2.12 -1.68
CA HIS A 227 15.63 1.62 -0.31
C HIS A 227 15.60 2.76 0.71
N LEU A 228 16.45 3.77 0.55
CA LEU A 228 16.46 4.95 1.43
C LEU A 228 15.15 5.74 1.36
N VAL A 229 14.62 5.96 0.15
CA VAL A 229 13.32 6.66 -0.05
C VAL A 229 12.20 5.95 0.69
N VAL A 230 12.15 4.62 0.59
CA VAL A 230 11.15 3.81 1.27
C VAL A 230 11.36 3.87 2.78
N LEU A 231 12.59 3.66 3.28
CA LEU A 231 12.88 3.68 4.71
C LEU A 231 12.55 5.03 5.37
N LEU A 232 12.63 6.15 4.65
CA LEU A 232 12.20 7.46 5.16
C LEU A 232 10.68 7.56 5.35
N SER A 233 9.92 6.79 4.57
CA SER A 233 8.45 6.75 4.61
C SER A 233 7.90 5.82 5.70
N LEU A 234 8.71 4.85 6.15
CA LEU A 234 8.35 3.80 7.09
C LEU A 234 8.46 4.08 8.61
N PRO A 235 9.00 5.21 9.12
CA PRO A 235 9.02 5.46 10.56
C PRO A 235 7.63 5.47 11.21
N VAL A 236 6.61 5.80 10.43
CA VAL A 236 5.19 5.73 10.79
C VAL A 236 4.46 4.56 10.11
N GLY A 237 5.19 3.64 9.49
CA GLY A 237 4.63 2.57 8.66
C GLY A 237 3.66 1.65 9.41
N HIS A 238 3.91 1.42 10.71
CA HIS A 238 3.04 0.61 11.57
C HIS A 238 1.61 1.15 11.64
N LEU A 239 1.41 2.47 11.53
CA LEU A 239 0.09 3.09 11.52
C LEU A 239 -0.77 2.60 10.34
N PHE A 240 -0.13 2.21 9.23
CA PHE A 240 -0.80 1.67 8.06
C PHE A 240 -0.81 0.14 8.07
N THR A 241 0.36 -0.48 8.29
CA THR A 241 0.57 -1.90 8.03
C THR A 241 0.22 -2.80 9.21
N ALA A 242 0.28 -2.31 10.45
CA ALA A 242 0.07 -3.17 11.61
C ALA A 242 -1.38 -3.68 11.70
N ASP A 243 -2.35 -2.85 11.33
CA ASP A 243 -3.78 -3.21 11.29
C ASP A 243 -4.02 -4.38 10.31
N ILE A 244 -3.40 -4.34 9.14
CA ILE A 244 -3.48 -5.39 8.11
C ILE A 244 -2.93 -6.72 8.64
N THR A 245 -1.74 -6.66 9.26
CA THR A 245 -1.07 -7.84 9.79
C THR A 245 -1.85 -8.44 10.95
N LYS A 246 -2.30 -7.62 11.90
CA LYS A 246 -3.07 -8.05 13.07
C LYS A 246 -4.46 -8.59 12.70
N ALA A 247 -5.10 -8.02 11.68
CA ALA A 247 -6.36 -8.53 11.14
C ALA A 247 -6.21 -9.78 10.28
N LYS A 248 -5.00 -10.37 10.20
CA LYS A 248 -4.68 -11.58 9.44
C LYS A 248 -5.04 -11.50 7.95
N TYR A 249 -4.98 -10.29 7.38
CA TYR A 249 -5.38 -10.05 5.99
C TYR A 249 -4.56 -10.88 5.00
N PHE A 250 -3.23 -10.96 5.20
CA PHE A 250 -2.36 -11.74 4.32
C PHE A 250 -2.66 -13.24 4.40
N GLN A 251 -2.98 -13.76 5.59
CA GLN A 251 -3.37 -15.15 5.80
C GLN A 251 -4.72 -15.45 5.11
N GLY A 252 -5.68 -14.53 5.20
CA GLY A 252 -6.96 -14.65 4.50
C GLY A 252 -6.79 -14.71 2.98
N LEU A 253 -5.94 -13.84 2.42
CA LEU A 253 -5.62 -13.88 0.99
C LEU A 253 -4.91 -15.19 0.60
N ALA A 254 -3.99 -15.66 1.44
CA ALA A 254 -3.25 -16.90 1.23
C ALA A 254 -4.16 -18.13 1.04
N GLN A 255 -5.32 -18.18 1.70
CA GLN A 255 -6.30 -19.27 1.55
C GLN A 255 -6.89 -19.36 0.14
N ALA A 256 -6.90 -18.25 -0.60
CA ALA A 256 -7.41 -18.20 -1.97
C ALA A 256 -6.34 -18.56 -3.03
N LEU A 257 -5.11 -18.87 -2.62
CA LEU A 257 -3.97 -19.08 -3.52
C LEU A 257 -3.43 -20.51 -3.41
N PRO A 258 -2.92 -21.08 -4.52
CA PRO A 258 -2.21 -22.35 -4.47
C PRO A 258 -0.88 -22.15 -3.73
N LEU A 259 -0.85 -22.50 -2.46
CA LEU A 259 0.31 -22.37 -1.57
C LEU A 259 1.13 -23.68 -1.52
N ILE A 260 2.44 -23.54 -1.33
CA ILE A 260 3.37 -24.66 -1.20
C ILE A 260 3.33 -25.17 0.26
N GLU A 261 2.60 -26.24 0.52
CA GLU A 261 2.64 -26.90 1.83
C GLU A 261 3.89 -27.78 1.95
N VAL A 262 4.83 -27.38 2.81
CA VAL A 262 5.96 -28.23 3.20
C VAL A 262 5.52 -29.10 4.37
N THR A 263 4.93 -30.26 4.08
CA THR A 263 4.61 -31.25 5.13
C THR A 263 5.91 -31.88 5.63
N LYS A 264 6.25 -31.68 6.91
CA LYS A 264 7.26 -32.50 7.58
C LYS A 264 6.72 -33.93 7.64
N ARG A 265 7.40 -34.85 6.94
CA ARG A 265 7.22 -36.29 7.14
C ARG A 265 7.93 -36.74 8.41
#